data_AF-A0A963U9M0-F1
#
_entry.id   AF-A0A963U9M0-F1
#
_cell.length_a   1.000
_cell.length_b   1.000
_cell.length_c   1.000
_cell.angle_alpha   90.00
_cell.angle_beta   90.00
_cell.angle_gamma   90.00
#
_symmetry.space_group_name_H-M   'P 1'
#
loop_
_entity.id
_entity.type
_entity.pdbx_description
1 polymer ?
#
loop_
_entity_poly.entity_id
_entity_poly.type
_entity_poly.pdbx_seq_one_letter_code
_entity_poly.pdbx_strand_id
1 'polypeptide(L)'
;MHEDLWQGVVPRETGRIAKAAVVATLVALGGFTTWATTAKLDSASVAPGNFIVTGRNRVVQHLEGGVIAALMVAEGDRVSEGQLLLRLDDSEARAELERLELRAFRLRVSEARLRAEIADEATFAPPPDIREAAAGNPDLAAALEVQTALFEARKEALGSEIAILTQGVAAYREYLAGQREQLASTDAQLALIAEERGTRETLMEKGLSNRTEYLSARRAETQVEGERARLRAAIADGIERIVRGEQLVTNARNEAIE
;
A
#
# COMPACT_ATOMS: atom_id res chain seq x y z
N MET A 1 33.44 139.41 38.32
CA MET A 1 33.10 138.85 39.64
C MET A 1 33.06 137.34 39.49
N HIS A 2 34.13 136.67 39.97
CA HIS A 2 34.33 135.20 40.18
C HIS A 2 34.20 134.28 38.94
N GLU A 3 35.08 133.34 38.58
CA GLU A 3 36.23 132.69 39.23
C GLU A 3 37.01 131.90 38.14
N ASP A 4 38.23 132.34 37.81
CA ASP A 4 39.18 131.64 36.92
C ASP A 4 40.36 131.09 37.76
N LEU A 5 40.20 129.98 38.50
CA LEU A 5 41.33 129.42 39.28
C LEU A 5 41.22 127.90 39.56
N TRP A 6 41.26 127.00 38.57
CA TRP A 6 41.53 125.55 38.81
C TRP A 6 42.26 124.80 37.68
N GLN A 7 43.28 125.39 37.05
CA GLN A 7 44.24 124.63 36.22
C GLN A 7 45.54 124.37 36.98
N GLY A 8 45.46 123.45 37.95
CA GLY A 8 46.61 122.86 38.64
C GLY A 8 47.08 121.62 37.90
N VAL A 9 48.32 121.67 37.42
CA VAL A 9 49.04 120.59 36.72
C VAL A 9 49.06 119.32 37.57
N VAL A 10 48.34 118.28 37.15
CA VAL A 10 48.47 116.93 37.71
C VAL A 10 49.69 116.28 37.05
N PRO A 11 50.76 115.92 37.79
CA PRO A 11 51.87 115.20 37.20
C PRO A 11 51.38 113.83 36.71
N ARG A 12 51.23 113.68 35.38
CA ARG A 12 50.84 112.43 34.74
C ARG A 12 52.08 111.55 34.53
N GLU A 13 52.49 110.82 35.55
CA GLU A 13 53.41 109.68 35.39
C GLU A 13 52.68 108.47 34.80
N THR A 14 52.03 108.61 33.64
CA THR A 14 51.30 107.51 32.96
C THR A 14 52.20 106.56 32.17
N GLY A 15 53.49 106.88 32.03
CA GLY A 15 54.45 106.10 31.23
C GLY A 15 54.69 104.68 31.74
N ARG A 16 54.62 104.44 33.05
CA ARG A 16 54.80 103.09 33.63
C ARG A 16 53.58 102.20 33.39
N ILE A 17 52.37 102.75 33.49
CA ILE A 17 51.11 102.04 33.26
C ILE A 17 50.93 101.72 31.77
N ALA A 18 51.26 102.67 30.89
CA ALA A 18 51.21 102.46 29.44
C ALA A 18 52.21 101.37 28.98
N LYS A 19 53.43 101.36 29.53
CA LYS A 19 54.42 100.29 29.25
C LYS A 19 53.95 98.93 29.77
N ALA A 20 53.36 98.88 30.98
CA ALA A 20 52.80 97.65 31.52
C ALA A 20 51.64 97.11 30.66
N ALA A 21 50.77 97.99 30.15
CA ALA A 21 49.70 97.61 29.24
C ALA A 21 50.24 97.05 27.92
N VAL A 22 51.22 97.70 27.29
CA VAL A 22 51.85 97.22 26.04
C VAL A 22 52.54 95.86 26.24
N VAL A 23 53.27 95.69 27.34
CA VAL A 23 53.91 94.40 27.67
C VAL A 23 52.87 93.32 27.92
N ALA A 24 51.79 93.62 28.67
CA ALA A 24 50.71 92.68 28.90
C ALA A 24 50.02 92.26 27.59
N THR A 25 49.79 93.19 26.68
CA THR A 25 49.25 92.89 25.34
C THR A 25 50.20 92.02 24.53
N LEU A 26 51.52 92.32 24.53
CA LEU A 26 52.50 91.51 23.81
C LEU A 26 52.62 90.09 24.38
N VAL A 27 52.56 89.94 25.71
CA VAL A 27 52.56 88.62 26.37
C VAL A 27 51.28 87.86 26.08
N ALA A 28 50.12 88.50 26.14
CA ALA A 28 48.84 87.86 25.82
C ALA A 28 48.79 87.44 24.35
N LEU A 29 49.22 88.31 23.44
CA LEU A 29 49.23 88.03 22.00
C LEU A 29 50.26 86.94 21.68
N GLY A 30 51.46 87.02 22.23
CA GLY A 30 52.51 86.01 22.06
C GLY A 30 52.10 84.65 22.63
N GLY A 31 51.50 84.63 23.83
CA GLY A 31 50.99 83.42 24.46
C GLY A 31 49.85 82.79 23.67
N PHE A 32 48.87 83.58 23.24
CA PHE A 32 47.76 83.10 22.41
C PHE A 32 48.23 82.57 21.05
N THR A 33 49.15 83.27 20.39
CA THR A 33 49.70 82.83 19.09
C THR A 33 50.50 81.53 19.22
N THR A 34 51.30 81.42 20.28
CA THR A 34 52.06 80.19 20.58
C THR A 34 51.11 79.02 20.87
N TRP A 35 50.05 79.24 21.65
CA TRP A 35 49.05 78.23 21.92
C TRP A 35 48.28 77.83 20.66
N ALA A 36 47.79 78.79 19.87
CA ALA A 36 47.01 78.54 18.66
C ALA A 36 47.80 77.77 17.59
N THR A 37 49.11 77.94 17.52
CA THR A 37 49.98 77.23 16.56
C THR A 37 50.44 75.86 17.05
N THR A 38 50.45 75.61 18.36
CA THR A 38 50.90 74.33 18.94
C THR A 38 49.76 73.45 19.41
N ALA A 39 48.55 73.98 19.52
CA ALA A 39 47.35 73.22 19.86
C ALA A 39 47.02 72.23 18.73
N LYS A 40 47.27 70.94 18.99
CA LYS A 40 46.79 69.85 18.15
C LYS A 40 45.28 69.71 18.34
N LEU A 41 44.50 70.02 17.32
CA LEU A 41 43.07 69.67 17.27
C LEU A 41 42.95 68.22 16.81
N ASP A 42 42.62 67.32 17.73
CA ASP A 42 42.23 65.95 17.37
C ASP A 42 40.84 65.99 16.72
N SER A 43 40.81 65.96 15.37
CA SER A 43 39.56 65.81 14.63
C SER A 43 39.28 64.34 14.36
N ALA A 44 38.27 63.77 15.03
CA ALA A 44 37.73 62.48 14.66
C ALA A 44 36.74 62.67 13.49
N SER A 45 37.15 62.29 12.27
CA SER A 45 36.24 62.18 11.14
C SER A 45 35.48 60.86 11.26
N VAL A 46 34.21 60.93 11.68
CA VAL A 46 33.31 59.77 11.67
C VAL A 46 32.56 59.77 10.34
N ALA A 47 32.96 58.90 9.41
CA ALA A 47 32.24 58.65 8.19
C ALA A 47 31.26 57.48 8.41
N PRO A 48 29.94 57.70 8.44
CA PRO A 48 28.99 56.59 8.50
C PRO A 48 29.00 55.83 7.17
N GLY A 49 29.59 54.64 7.17
CA GLY A 49 29.47 53.67 6.09
C GLY A 49 28.44 52.61 6.44
N ASN A 50 27.57 52.23 5.50
CA ASN A 50 26.66 51.11 5.65
C ASN A 50 26.95 50.06 4.56
N PHE A 51 27.05 48.79 4.95
CA PHE A 51 27.22 47.68 4.01
C PHE A 51 25.84 47.26 3.50
N ILE A 52 25.57 47.53 2.22
CA ILE A 52 24.34 47.09 1.56
C ILE A 52 24.70 45.90 0.67
N VAL A 53 24.08 44.74 0.93
CA VAL A 53 24.22 43.55 0.10
C VAL A 53 23.55 43.83 -1.25
N THR A 54 24.32 43.89 -2.33
CA THR A 54 23.83 44.19 -3.70
C THR A 54 23.23 42.97 -4.42
N GLY A 55 23.04 41.86 -3.69
CA GLY A 55 22.50 40.60 -4.21
C GLY A 55 21.04 40.36 -3.83
N ARG A 56 20.36 39.47 -4.59
CA ARG A 56 19.02 39.01 -4.24
C ARG A 56 19.13 37.86 -3.24
N ASN A 57 18.71 38.09 -2.00
CA ASN A 57 18.65 37.04 -0.98
C ASN A 57 17.77 35.88 -1.48
N ARG A 58 18.29 34.66 -1.45
CA ARG A 58 17.55 33.44 -1.76
C ARG A 58 17.29 32.71 -0.44
N VAL A 59 16.02 32.51 -0.10
CA VAL A 59 15.63 31.73 1.07
C VAL A 59 15.72 30.25 0.69
N VAL A 60 16.50 29.49 1.45
CA VAL A 60 16.56 28.02 1.33
C VAL A 60 15.58 27.44 2.34
N GLN A 61 14.57 26.71 1.85
CA GLN A 61 13.51 26.13 2.68
C GLN A 61 13.24 24.69 2.23
N HIS A 62 13.04 23.78 3.18
CA HIS A 62 12.61 22.42 2.89
C HIS A 62 11.13 22.39 2.47
N LEU A 63 10.79 21.61 1.44
CA LEU A 63 9.45 21.57 0.86
C LEU A 63 8.40 20.98 1.82
N GLU A 64 8.77 19.96 2.58
CA GLU A 64 7.85 19.19 3.44
C GLU A 64 8.03 19.49 4.94
N GLY A 65 9.05 20.27 5.31
CA GLY A 65 9.49 20.42 6.72
C GLY A 65 10.28 19.21 7.23
N GLY A 66 10.58 19.16 8.53
CA GLY A 66 11.32 18.05 9.15
C GLY A 66 12.15 18.48 10.36
N VAL A 67 12.68 17.50 11.10
CA VAL A 67 13.57 17.75 12.24
C VAL A 67 15.00 17.89 11.72
N ILE A 68 15.72 18.93 12.15
CA ILE A 68 17.14 19.12 11.78
C ILE A 68 17.99 18.16 12.62
N ALA A 69 18.69 17.24 11.97
CA ALA A 69 19.64 16.34 12.62
C ALA A 69 21.01 16.98 12.79
N ALA A 70 21.46 17.76 11.81
CA ALA A 70 22.73 18.47 11.89
C ALA A 70 22.74 19.73 11.00
N LEU A 71 23.39 20.79 11.49
CA LEU A 71 23.70 21.99 10.72
C LEU A 71 25.20 22.00 10.40
N MET A 72 25.57 22.13 9.13
CA MET A 72 26.96 22.00 8.65
C MET A 72 27.63 23.35 8.39
N VAL A 73 26.92 24.46 8.60
CA VAL A 73 27.37 25.82 8.34
C VAL A 73 26.96 26.74 9.48
N ALA A 74 27.77 27.77 9.74
CA ALA A 74 27.48 28.82 10.70
C ALA A 74 27.15 30.14 10.01
N GLU A 75 26.62 31.09 10.78
CA GLU A 75 26.34 32.44 10.28
C GLU A 75 27.65 33.12 9.82
N GLY A 76 27.63 33.67 8.61
CA GLY A 76 28.79 34.34 8.00
C GLY A 76 29.67 33.43 7.14
N ASP A 77 29.42 32.12 7.10
CA ASP A 77 30.17 31.19 6.26
C ASP A 77 29.91 31.44 4.76
N ARG A 78 30.98 31.33 3.96
CA ARG A 78 30.88 31.33 2.49
C ARG A 78 30.57 29.92 2.01
N VAL A 79 29.46 29.77 1.30
CA VAL A 79 28.99 28.47 0.78
C VAL A 79 29.00 28.44 -0.75
N SER A 80 29.21 27.25 -1.30
CA SER A 80 29.16 26.99 -2.75
C SER A 80 27.87 26.28 -3.16
N GLU A 81 27.52 26.34 -4.44
CA GLU A 81 26.38 25.59 -4.98
C GLU A 81 26.60 24.07 -4.80
N GLY A 82 25.54 23.35 -4.39
CA GLY A 82 25.60 21.91 -4.11
C GLY A 82 26.24 21.54 -2.77
N GLN A 83 26.75 22.52 -2.01
CA GLN A 83 27.30 22.26 -0.67
C GLN A 83 26.19 21.86 0.29
N LEU A 84 26.41 20.78 1.06
CA LEU A 84 25.52 20.37 2.13
C LEU A 84 25.49 21.43 3.23
N LEU A 85 24.34 22.05 3.44
CA LEU A 85 24.15 23.09 4.46
C LEU A 85 23.58 22.53 5.76
N LEU A 86 22.60 21.63 5.65
CA LEU A 86 21.93 20.99 6.77
C LEU A 86 21.56 19.56 6.39
N ARG A 87 21.39 18.71 7.40
CA ARG A 87 20.87 17.34 7.27
C ARG A 87 19.64 17.21 8.16
N LEU A 88 18.54 16.73 7.58
CA LEU A 88 17.33 16.38 8.32
C LEU A 88 17.45 14.98 8.93
N ASP A 89 16.69 14.74 9.99
CA ASP A 89 16.47 13.40 10.53
C ASP A 89 15.64 12.59 9.53
N ASP A 90 16.20 11.49 9.05
CA ASP A 90 15.59 10.62 8.05
C ASP A 90 15.03 9.33 8.65
N SER A 91 14.97 9.21 9.98
CA SER A 91 14.50 8.00 10.66
C SER A 91 13.07 7.60 10.25
N GLU A 92 12.14 8.57 10.19
CA GLU A 92 10.75 8.33 9.78
C GLU A 92 10.65 7.99 8.28
N ALA A 93 11.36 8.74 7.44
CA ALA A 93 11.38 8.49 5.99
C ALA A 93 11.99 7.11 5.64
N ARG A 94 13.03 6.68 6.37
CA ARG A 94 13.63 5.35 6.22
C ARG A 94 12.70 4.24 6.68
N ALA A 95 12.06 4.40 7.83
CA ALA A 95 11.10 3.41 8.32
C ALA A 95 9.90 3.26 7.36
N GLU A 96 9.43 4.37 6.78
CA GLU A 96 8.37 4.35 5.77
C GLU A 96 8.84 3.68 4.47
N LEU A 97 10.06 3.97 4.02
CA LEU A 97 10.65 3.31 2.85
C LEU A 97 10.74 1.80 3.07
N GLU A 98 11.31 1.33 4.18
CA GLU A 98 11.42 -0.09 4.52
C GLU A 98 10.04 -0.78 4.54
N ARG A 99 9.03 -0.10 5.12
CA ARG A 99 7.65 -0.59 5.15
C ARG A 99 7.04 -0.73 3.75
N LEU A 100 7.27 0.26 2.89
CA LEU A 100 6.77 0.26 1.52
C LEU A 100 7.50 -0.78 0.65
N GLU A 101 8.80 -0.96 0.83
CA GLU A 101 9.59 -1.99 0.15
C GLU A 101 9.12 -3.39 0.53
N LEU A 102 8.92 -3.67 1.82
CA LEU A 102 8.35 -4.94 2.27
C LEU A 102 6.95 -5.18 1.70
N ARG A 103 6.11 -4.13 1.65
CA ARG A 103 4.77 -4.23 1.05
C ARG A 103 4.84 -4.54 -0.44
N ALA A 104 5.71 -3.83 -1.18
CA ALA A 104 5.90 -4.06 -2.61
C ALA A 104 6.40 -5.48 -2.87
N PHE A 105 7.35 -5.98 -2.07
CA PHE A 105 7.83 -7.35 -2.15
C PHE A 105 6.70 -8.36 -1.93
N ARG A 106 5.91 -8.22 -0.86
CA ARG A 106 4.76 -9.11 -0.58
C ARG A 106 3.76 -9.14 -1.73
N LEU A 107 3.47 -8.00 -2.34
CA LEU A 107 2.59 -7.91 -3.50
C LEU A 107 3.16 -8.65 -4.71
N ARG A 108 4.46 -8.51 -4.99
CA ARG A 108 5.12 -9.25 -6.09
C ARG A 108 5.13 -10.75 -5.87
N VAL A 109 5.38 -11.22 -4.64
CA VAL A 109 5.29 -12.66 -4.33
C VAL A 109 3.86 -13.16 -4.49
N SER A 110 2.87 -12.39 -4.00
CA SER A 110 1.46 -12.74 -4.14
C SER A 110 1.04 -12.79 -5.61
N GLU A 111 1.48 -11.85 -6.44
CA GLU A 111 1.24 -11.86 -7.88
C GLU A 111 1.87 -13.10 -8.53
N ALA A 112 3.14 -13.41 -8.21
CA ALA A 112 3.80 -14.60 -8.74
C ALA A 112 3.07 -15.89 -8.33
N ARG A 113 2.62 -15.98 -7.07
CA ARG A 113 1.81 -17.10 -6.59
C ARG A 113 0.51 -17.22 -7.37
N LEU A 114 -0.25 -16.14 -7.50
CA LEU A 114 -1.52 -16.12 -8.24
C LEU A 114 -1.33 -16.55 -9.70
N ARG A 115 -0.26 -16.09 -10.37
CA ARG A 115 0.05 -16.53 -11.72
C ARG A 115 0.34 -18.04 -11.80
N ALA A 116 1.03 -18.59 -10.80
CA ALA A 116 1.25 -20.04 -10.69
C ALA A 116 -0.05 -20.80 -10.41
N GLU A 117 -0.97 -20.26 -9.60
CA GLU A 117 -2.30 -20.85 -9.34
C GLU A 117 -3.14 -20.88 -10.62
N ILE A 118 -3.22 -19.76 -11.35
CA ILE A 118 -3.95 -19.65 -12.63
C ILE A 118 -3.41 -20.62 -13.68
N ALA A 119 -2.08 -20.83 -13.70
CA ALA A 119 -1.42 -21.76 -14.61
C ALA A 119 -1.51 -23.24 -14.16
N ASP A 120 -2.14 -23.53 -13.02
CA ASP A 120 -2.23 -24.86 -12.39
C ASP A 120 -0.84 -25.54 -12.23
N GLU A 121 0.17 -24.73 -11.89
CA GLU A 121 1.56 -25.21 -11.78
C GLU A 121 1.70 -26.23 -10.65
N ALA A 122 2.53 -27.27 -10.86
CA ALA A 122 2.77 -28.34 -9.90
C ALA A 122 3.25 -27.79 -8.54
N THR A 123 4.16 -26.82 -8.59
CA THR A 123 4.85 -26.23 -7.45
C THR A 123 5.01 -24.72 -7.66
N PHE A 124 5.09 -23.97 -6.56
CA PHE A 124 5.36 -22.53 -6.66
C PHE A 124 6.86 -22.29 -6.82
N ALA A 125 7.27 -21.91 -8.03
CA ALA A 125 8.64 -21.52 -8.34
C ALA A 125 8.73 -19.98 -8.46
N PRO A 126 9.13 -19.25 -7.39
CA PRO A 126 9.24 -17.80 -7.45
C PRO A 126 10.32 -17.37 -8.48
N PRO A 127 10.09 -16.27 -9.22
CA PRO A 127 11.07 -15.66 -10.10
C PRO A 127 12.45 -15.42 -9.43
N PRO A 128 13.56 -15.47 -10.19
CA PRO A 128 14.92 -15.35 -9.64
C PRO A 128 15.14 -14.08 -8.81
N ASP A 129 14.62 -12.95 -9.27
CA ASP A 129 14.70 -11.64 -8.59
C ASP A 129 14.06 -11.65 -7.20
N ILE A 130 12.91 -12.34 -7.04
CA ILE A 130 12.24 -12.49 -5.75
C ILE A 130 13.06 -13.39 -4.82
N ARG A 131 13.60 -14.48 -5.37
CA ARG A 131 14.39 -15.46 -4.62
C ARG A 131 15.70 -14.87 -4.12
N GLU A 132 16.39 -14.12 -4.97
CA GLU A 132 17.65 -13.44 -4.62
C GLU A 132 17.42 -12.35 -3.57
N ALA A 133 16.35 -11.55 -3.70
CA ALA A 133 15.99 -10.57 -2.68
C ALA A 133 15.65 -11.22 -1.33
N ALA A 134 14.93 -12.34 -1.34
CA ALA A 134 14.62 -13.10 -0.12
C ALA A 134 15.87 -13.68 0.56
N ALA A 135 16.86 -14.14 -0.22
CA ALA A 135 18.08 -14.73 0.35
C ALA A 135 18.91 -13.74 1.18
N GLY A 136 18.82 -12.44 0.87
CA GLY A 136 19.56 -11.38 1.57
C GLY A 136 18.87 -10.80 2.79
N ASN A 137 17.58 -11.09 3.02
CA ASN A 137 16.79 -10.46 4.08
C ASN A 137 15.81 -11.45 4.74
N PRO A 138 15.94 -11.74 6.05
CA PRO A 138 15.07 -12.66 6.78
C PRO A 138 13.57 -12.31 6.71
N ASP A 139 13.21 -11.03 6.72
CA ASP A 139 11.80 -10.61 6.67
C ASP A 139 11.18 -10.90 5.29
N LEU A 140 11.98 -10.77 4.23
CA LEU A 140 11.56 -11.12 2.87
C LEU A 140 11.50 -12.64 2.68
N ALA A 141 12.44 -13.38 3.26
CA ALA A 141 12.41 -14.85 3.27
C ALA A 141 11.14 -15.38 3.96
N ALA A 142 10.80 -14.84 5.13
CA ALA A 142 9.58 -15.22 5.85
C ALA A 142 8.31 -14.88 5.03
N ALA A 143 8.28 -13.72 4.36
CA ALA A 143 7.17 -13.36 3.49
C ALA A 143 7.01 -14.32 2.29
N LEU A 144 8.13 -14.77 1.71
CA LEU A 144 8.14 -15.75 0.63
C LEU A 144 7.65 -17.12 1.12
N GLU A 145 8.15 -17.60 2.25
CA GLU A 145 7.77 -18.89 2.85
C GLU A 145 6.27 -18.97 3.13
N VAL A 146 5.68 -17.90 3.69
CA VAL A 146 4.23 -17.82 3.93
C VAL A 146 3.43 -17.96 2.64
N GLN A 147 3.88 -17.33 1.54
CA GLN A 147 3.18 -17.43 0.27
C GLN A 147 3.33 -18.81 -0.37
N THR A 148 4.50 -19.45 -0.23
CA THR A 148 4.72 -20.84 -0.67
C THR A 148 3.80 -21.81 0.09
N ALA A 149 3.74 -21.71 1.43
CA ALA A 149 2.86 -22.55 2.23
C ALA A 149 1.38 -22.32 1.88
N LEU A 150 0.99 -21.06 1.62
CA LEU A 150 -0.37 -20.73 1.19
C LEU A 150 -0.72 -21.37 -0.16
N PHE A 151 0.21 -21.37 -1.12
CA PHE A 151 0.04 -22.02 -2.41
C PHE A 151 -0.22 -23.51 -2.27
N GLU A 152 0.63 -24.21 -1.50
CA GLU A 152 0.52 -25.65 -1.28
C GLU A 152 -0.80 -26.01 -0.60
N ALA A 153 -1.18 -25.29 0.46
CA ALA A 153 -2.43 -25.51 1.18
C ALA A 153 -3.67 -25.29 0.28
N ARG A 154 -3.65 -24.25 -0.56
CA ARG A 154 -4.74 -23.98 -1.51
C ARG A 154 -4.85 -25.07 -2.58
N LYS A 155 -3.71 -25.50 -3.12
CA LYS A 155 -3.66 -26.57 -4.12
C LYS A 155 -4.17 -27.89 -3.56
N GLU A 156 -3.76 -28.24 -2.34
CA GLU A 156 -4.23 -29.45 -1.66
C GLU A 156 -5.73 -29.39 -1.38
N ALA A 157 -6.24 -28.25 -0.91
CA ALA A 157 -7.67 -28.05 -0.65
C ALA A 157 -8.50 -28.22 -1.94
N LEU A 158 -8.09 -27.56 -3.03
CA LEU A 158 -8.74 -27.67 -4.34
C LEU A 158 -8.71 -29.11 -4.87
N GLY A 159 -7.54 -29.77 -4.80
CA GLY A 159 -7.38 -31.15 -5.21
C GLY A 159 -8.28 -32.10 -4.42
N SER A 160 -8.42 -31.87 -3.11
CA SER A 160 -9.29 -32.65 -2.23
C SER A 160 -10.77 -32.44 -2.55
N GLU A 161 -11.18 -31.20 -2.81
CA GLU A 161 -12.56 -30.87 -3.22
C GLU A 161 -12.93 -31.56 -4.54
N ILE A 162 -12.07 -31.44 -5.56
CA ILE A 162 -12.25 -32.11 -6.85
C ILE A 162 -12.33 -33.63 -6.66
N ALA A 163 -11.47 -34.20 -5.81
CA ALA A 163 -11.47 -35.64 -5.53
C ALA A 163 -12.79 -36.10 -4.90
N ILE A 164 -13.32 -35.38 -3.91
CA ILE A 164 -14.60 -35.69 -3.25
C ILE A 164 -15.75 -35.64 -4.26
N LEU A 165 -15.81 -34.59 -5.08
CA LEU A 165 -16.85 -34.44 -6.10
C LEU A 165 -16.78 -35.56 -7.15
N THR A 166 -15.56 -35.88 -7.61
CA THR A 166 -15.33 -36.96 -8.59
C THR A 166 -15.70 -38.33 -8.03
N GLN A 167 -15.35 -38.61 -6.78
CA GLN A 167 -15.76 -39.83 -6.07
C GLN A 167 -17.28 -39.91 -5.93
N GLY A 168 -17.95 -38.80 -5.62
CA GLY A 168 -19.41 -38.72 -5.58
C GLY A 168 -20.04 -39.05 -6.93
N VAL A 169 -19.53 -38.50 -8.03
CA VAL A 169 -19.98 -38.83 -9.40
C VAL A 169 -19.79 -40.32 -9.70
N ALA A 170 -18.64 -40.90 -9.34
CA ALA A 170 -18.38 -42.33 -9.54
C ALA A 170 -19.35 -43.21 -8.74
N ALA A 171 -19.65 -42.85 -7.48
CA ALA A 171 -20.62 -43.56 -6.66
C ALA A 171 -22.04 -43.52 -7.25
N TYR A 172 -22.48 -42.38 -7.79
CA TYR A 172 -23.77 -42.29 -8.47
C TYR A 172 -23.82 -43.09 -9.77
N ARG A 173 -22.72 -43.19 -10.51
CA ARG A 173 -22.65 -44.04 -11.72
C ARG A 173 -22.85 -45.51 -11.37
N GLU A 174 -22.24 -45.98 -10.28
CA GLU A 174 -22.43 -47.34 -9.79
C GLU A 174 -23.86 -47.59 -9.31
N TYR A 175 -24.42 -46.64 -8.55
CA TYR A 175 -25.82 -46.69 -8.13
C TYR A 175 -26.77 -46.81 -9.34
N LEU A 176 -26.53 -46.02 -10.40
CA LEU A 176 -27.31 -46.10 -11.64
C LEU A 176 -27.15 -47.42 -12.39
N ALA A 177 -25.97 -48.03 -12.36
CA ALA A 177 -25.75 -49.35 -12.96
C ALA A 177 -26.68 -50.38 -12.30
N GLY A 178 -26.70 -50.43 -10.96
CA GLY A 178 -27.61 -51.31 -10.22
C GLY A 178 -29.10 -51.02 -10.47
N GLN A 179 -29.50 -49.74 -10.55
CA GLN A 179 -30.89 -49.39 -10.90
C GLN A 179 -31.28 -49.84 -12.32
N ARG A 180 -30.35 -49.79 -13.29
CA ARG A 180 -30.59 -50.28 -14.66
C ARG A 180 -30.73 -51.79 -14.71
N GLU A 181 -29.95 -52.53 -13.94
CA GLU A 181 -30.10 -53.98 -13.81
C GLU A 181 -31.44 -54.36 -13.19
N GLN A 182 -31.85 -53.65 -12.12
CA GLN A 182 -33.17 -53.83 -11.52
C GLN A 182 -34.28 -53.54 -12.52
N LEU A 183 -34.17 -52.45 -13.29
CA LEU A 183 -35.13 -52.11 -14.34
C LEU A 183 -35.22 -53.21 -15.40
N ALA A 184 -34.10 -53.76 -15.84
CA ALA A 184 -34.08 -54.87 -16.81
C ALA A 184 -34.78 -56.12 -16.27
N SER A 185 -34.57 -56.45 -14.99
CA SER A 185 -35.27 -57.55 -14.32
C SER A 185 -36.77 -57.31 -14.22
N THR A 186 -37.19 -56.10 -13.84
CA THR A 186 -38.61 -55.70 -13.78
C THR A 186 -39.25 -55.71 -15.18
N ASP A 187 -38.54 -55.28 -16.22
CA ASP A 187 -39.01 -55.33 -17.60
C ASP A 187 -39.24 -56.79 -18.06
N ALA A 188 -38.34 -57.72 -17.70
CA ALA A 188 -38.51 -59.14 -17.98
C ALA A 188 -39.71 -59.74 -17.21
N GLN A 189 -39.88 -59.39 -15.93
CA GLN A 189 -41.03 -59.83 -15.14
C GLN A 189 -42.35 -59.31 -15.71
N LEU A 190 -42.38 -58.05 -16.15
CA LEU A 190 -43.56 -57.45 -16.75
C LEU A 190 -43.96 -58.16 -18.05
N ALA A 191 -42.98 -58.54 -18.88
CA ALA A 191 -43.24 -59.28 -20.12
C ALA A 191 -43.94 -60.63 -19.83
N LEU A 192 -43.47 -61.37 -18.82
CA LEU A 192 -44.08 -62.64 -18.40
C LEU A 192 -45.52 -62.45 -17.89
N ILE A 193 -45.76 -61.42 -17.07
CA ILE A 193 -47.11 -61.15 -16.54
C ILE A 193 -48.05 -60.67 -17.64
N ALA A 194 -47.57 -59.88 -18.60
CA ALA A 194 -48.35 -59.44 -19.75
C ALA A 194 -48.76 -60.63 -20.63
N GLU A 195 -47.87 -61.59 -20.85
CA GLU A 195 -48.15 -62.84 -21.55
C GLU A 195 -49.19 -63.69 -20.79
N GLU A 196 -49.03 -63.84 -19.47
CA GLU A 196 -49.97 -64.57 -18.61
C GLU A 196 -51.35 -63.91 -18.62
N ARG A 197 -51.41 -62.57 -18.55
CA ARG A 197 -52.67 -61.82 -18.67
C ARG A 197 -53.32 -62.05 -20.03
N GLY A 198 -52.57 -61.96 -21.14
CA GLY A 198 -53.11 -62.18 -22.49
C GLY A 198 -53.65 -63.60 -22.69
N THR A 199 -52.97 -64.60 -22.11
CA THR A 199 -53.45 -65.99 -22.09
C THR A 199 -54.76 -66.11 -21.32
N ARG A 200 -54.84 -65.51 -20.12
CA ARG A 200 -56.07 -65.50 -19.30
C ARG A 200 -57.22 -64.74 -19.96
N GLU A 201 -56.93 -63.65 -20.65
CA GLU A 201 -57.91 -62.88 -21.43
C GLU A 201 -58.54 -63.76 -22.52
N THR A 202 -57.69 -64.44 -23.30
CA THR A 202 -58.14 -65.36 -24.36
C THR A 202 -58.96 -66.53 -23.80
N LEU A 203 -58.55 -67.12 -22.66
CA LEU A 203 -59.29 -68.22 -22.02
C LEU A 203 -60.63 -67.74 -21.46
N MET A 204 -60.69 -66.55 -20.88
CA MET A 204 -61.92 -65.94 -20.39
C MET A 204 -62.91 -65.67 -21.54
N GLU A 205 -62.45 -65.12 -22.67
CA GLU A 205 -63.27 -64.88 -23.87
C GLU A 205 -63.87 -66.17 -24.43
N LYS A 206 -63.14 -67.28 -24.34
CA LYS A 206 -63.60 -68.63 -24.73
C LYS A 206 -64.48 -69.31 -23.67
N GLY A 207 -64.73 -68.67 -22.53
CA GLY A 207 -65.49 -69.24 -21.41
C GLY A 207 -64.75 -70.36 -20.63
N LEU A 208 -63.43 -70.48 -20.81
CA LEU A 208 -62.57 -71.51 -20.22
C LEU A 208 -61.86 -71.05 -18.94
N SER A 209 -62.00 -69.77 -18.54
CA SER A 209 -61.48 -69.20 -17.29
C SER A 209 -62.46 -68.18 -16.72
N ASN A 210 -62.25 -67.78 -15.46
CA ASN A 210 -63.08 -66.80 -14.75
C ASN A 210 -62.49 -65.38 -14.82
N ARG A 211 -63.36 -64.38 -14.70
CA ARG A 211 -62.97 -62.95 -14.73
C ARG A 211 -62.02 -62.55 -13.59
N THR A 212 -62.10 -63.23 -12.45
CA THR A 212 -61.27 -62.94 -11.28
C THR A 212 -59.79 -63.20 -11.55
N GLU A 213 -59.45 -64.27 -12.27
CA GLU A 213 -58.08 -64.61 -12.65
C GLU A 213 -57.48 -63.58 -13.62
N TYR A 214 -58.23 -63.18 -14.65
CA TYR A 214 -57.81 -62.10 -15.56
C TYR A 214 -57.56 -60.78 -14.81
N LEU A 215 -58.51 -60.38 -13.95
CA LEU A 215 -58.36 -59.15 -13.16
C LEU A 215 -57.24 -59.24 -12.11
N SER A 216 -56.90 -60.44 -11.65
CA SER A 216 -55.72 -60.67 -10.79
C SER A 216 -54.42 -60.43 -11.59
N ALA A 217 -54.30 -61.04 -12.76
CA ALA A 217 -53.14 -60.85 -13.65
C ALA A 217 -52.96 -59.38 -14.07
N ARG A 218 -54.06 -58.71 -14.43
CA ARG A 218 -54.05 -57.29 -14.79
C ARG A 218 -53.64 -56.37 -13.63
N ARG A 219 -54.05 -56.68 -12.41
CA ARG A 219 -53.58 -55.95 -11.21
C ARG A 219 -52.08 -56.15 -10.97
N ALA A 220 -51.60 -57.39 -11.13
CA ALA A 220 -50.17 -57.70 -11.01
C ALA A 220 -49.35 -56.95 -12.08
N GLU A 221 -49.80 -56.94 -13.33
CA GLU A 221 -49.16 -56.18 -14.42
C GLU A 221 -49.07 -54.69 -14.06
N THR A 222 -50.20 -54.08 -13.68
CA THR A 222 -50.27 -52.65 -13.31
C THR A 222 -49.35 -52.32 -12.13
N GLN A 223 -49.22 -53.23 -11.15
CA GLN A 223 -48.32 -53.06 -10.01
C GLN A 223 -46.85 -53.05 -10.44
N VAL A 224 -46.46 -53.99 -11.31
CA VAL A 224 -45.09 -54.07 -11.83
C VAL A 224 -44.78 -52.90 -12.77
N GLU A 225 -45.75 -52.43 -13.56
CA GLU A 225 -45.60 -51.20 -14.35
C GLU A 225 -45.34 -49.97 -13.48
N GLY A 226 -46.01 -49.87 -12.33
CA GLY A 226 -45.76 -48.81 -11.34
C GLY A 226 -44.33 -48.88 -10.79
N GLU A 227 -43.81 -50.08 -10.53
CA GLU A 227 -42.42 -50.27 -10.10
C GLU A 227 -41.41 -49.88 -11.19
N ARG A 228 -41.64 -50.32 -12.43
CA ARG A 228 -40.85 -49.92 -13.61
C ARG A 228 -40.79 -48.39 -13.76
N ALA A 229 -41.93 -47.72 -13.61
CA ALA A 229 -42.01 -46.26 -13.68
C ALA A 229 -41.18 -45.58 -12.57
N ARG A 230 -41.24 -46.10 -11.33
CA ARG A 230 -40.40 -45.61 -10.21
C ARG A 230 -38.91 -45.77 -10.49
N LEU A 231 -38.48 -46.93 -11.00
CA LEU A 231 -37.07 -47.17 -11.34
C LEU A 231 -36.59 -46.24 -12.46
N ARG A 232 -37.41 -46.03 -13.51
CA ARG A 232 -37.09 -45.06 -14.57
C ARG A 232 -36.96 -43.64 -14.05
N ALA A 233 -37.83 -43.21 -13.13
CA ALA A 233 -37.74 -41.91 -12.50
C ALA A 233 -36.47 -41.78 -11.64
N ALA A 234 -36.11 -42.80 -10.86
CA ALA A 234 -34.89 -42.83 -10.07
C ALA A 234 -33.62 -42.78 -10.95
N ILE A 235 -33.63 -43.46 -12.09
CA ILE A 235 -32.53 -43.38 -13.07
C ILE A 235 -32.41 -41.97 -13.65
N ALA A 236 -33.53 -41.32 -13.98
CA ALA A 236 -33.51 -39.95 -14.48
C ALA A 236 -32.94 -38.97 -13.45
N ASP A 237 -33.36 -39.06 -12.17
CA ASP A 237 -32.80 -38.24 -11.08
C ASP A 237 -31.30 -38.48 -10.89
N GLY A 238 -30.86 -39.74 -10.90
CA GLY A 238 -29.45 -40.08 -10.76
C GLY A 238 -28.59 -39.54 -11.91
N ILE A 239 -29.11 -39.50 -13.14
CA ILE A 239 -28.41 -38.88 -14.29
C ILE A 239 -28.26 -37.38 -14.06
N GLU A 240 -29.32 -36.69 -13.61
CA GLU A 240 -29.23 -35.26 -13.29
C GLU A 240 -28.18 -34.98 -12.21
N ARG A 241 -28.13 -35.80 -11.16
CA ARG A 241 -27.11 -35.69 -10.10
C ARG A 241 -25.69 -35.85 -10.62
N ILE A 242 -25.46 -36.77 -11.56
CA ILE A 242 -24.14 -36.94 -12.20
C ILE A 242 -23.77 -35.68 -12.99
N VAL A 243 -24.67 -35.19 -13.84
CA VAL A 243 -24.42 -33.99 -14.65
C VAL A 243 -24.12 -32.78 -13.75
N ARG A 244 -24.89 -32.62 -12.67
CA ARG A 244 -24.65 -31.56 -11.68
C ARG A 244 -23.30 -31.73 -10.99
N GLY A 245 -22.94 -32.95 -10.58
CA GLY A 245 -21.64 -33.25 -9.98
C GLY A 245 -20.47 -32.93 -10.93
N GLU A 246 -20.58 -33.30 -12.19
CA GLU A 246 -19.59 -32.99 -13.24
C GLU A 246 -19.47 -31.48 -13.48
N GLN A 247 -20.59 -30.75 -13.46
CA GLN A 247 -20.59 -29.30 -13.55
C GLN A 247 -19.88 -28.67 -12.34
N LEU A 248 -20.11 -29.18 -11.13
CA LEU A 248 -19.42 -28.70 -9.92
C LEU A 248 -17.91 -28.96 -9.99
N VAL A 249 -17.47 -30.12 -10.49
CA VAL A 249 -16.04 -30.40 -10.74
C VAL A 249 -15.44 -29.40 -11.72
N THR A 250 -16.18 -29.08 -12.80
CA THR A 250 -15.72 -28.13 -13.81
C THR A 250 -15.65 -26.71 -13.24
N ASN A 251 -16.66 -26.30 -12.46
CA ASN A 251 -16.68 -25.00 -11.80
C ASN A 251 -15.54 -24.86 -10.79
N ALA A 252 -15.29 -25.86 -9.95
CA ALA A 252 -14.18 -25.85 -9.00
C ALA A 252 -12.82 -25.67 -9.71
N ARG A 253 -12.63 -26.29 -10.88
CA ARG A 253 -11.43 -26.10 -11.69
C ARG A 253 -11.34 -24.69 -12.29
N ASN A 254 -12.46 -24.13 -12.73
CA ASN A 254 -12.49 -22.80 -13.35
C ASN A 254 -12.34 -21.67 -12.32
N GLU A 255 -12.92 -21.81 -11.13
CA GLU A 255 -12.75 -20.85 -10.02
C GLU A 255 -11.29 -20.74 -9.56
N ALA A 256 -10.46 -21.76 -9.84
CA ALA A 256 -9.02 -21.68 -9.60
C ALA A 256 -8.27 -20.84 -10.65
N ILE A 257 -8.87 -20.62 -11.83
CA ILE A 257 -8.27 -19.92 -12.97
C ILE A 257 -8.69 -18.44 -13.01
N GLU A 258 -9.85 -18.09 -12.46
CA GLU A 258 -10.36 -16.69 -12.35
C GLU A 258 -9.79 -15.92 -11.16
#